data_AF-A0A6A4G1Z5-F1
#
_entry.id   AF-A0A6A4G1Z5-F1
#
_cell.length_a   1.000
_cell.length_b   1.000
_cell.length_c   1.000
_cell.angle_alpha   90.00
_cell.angle_beta   90.00
_cell.angle_gamma   90.00
#
_symmetry.space_group_name_H-M   'P 1'
#
loop_
_entity.id
_entity.type
_entity.pdbx_description
1 polymer ?
#
loop_
_entity_poly.entity_id
_entity_poly.type
_entity_poly.pdbx_seq_one_letter_code
_entity_poly.pdbx_strand_id
1 'polypeptide(L)'
;MDSTVWAFYVRELFRYEVDAPSVLLLDNFDAHVSEEGINVVAETTSALVCQLPANSTAVCQPLDVGVMGPLKKTITAKWLADISVPEADSQPRR
;
A
#
# COMPACT_ATOMS: atom_id res chain seq x y z
N MET A 1 6.21 5.83 -7.16
CA MET A 1 6.66 6.93 -6.28
C MET A 1 8.12 7.20 -6.64
N ASP A 2 8.62 8.43 -6.52
CA ASP A 2 10.06 8.70 -6.66
C ASP A 2 10.60 9.27 -5.35
N SER A 3 11.90 9.57 -5.27
CA SER A 3 12.53 10.11 -4.06
C SER A 3 11.93 11.44 -3.62
N THR A 4 11.48 12.29 -4.55
CA THR A 4 10.86 13.59 -4.23
C THR A 4 9.51 13.37 -3.56
N VAL A 5 8.68 12.50 -4.14
CA VAL A 5 7.36 12.17 -3.58
C VAL A 5 7.51 11.43 -2.25
N TRP A 6 8.50 10.56 -2.10
CA TRP A 6 8.80 9.90 -0.84
C TRP A 6 9.20 10.90 0.25
N ALA A 7 10.13 11.79 -0.04
CA ALA A 7 10.57 12.82 0.91
C ALA A 7 9.41 13.75 1.33
N PHE A 8 8.55 14.13 0.37
CA PHE A 8 7.32 14.87 0.67
C PHE A 8 6.41 14.07 1.60
N TYR A 9 6.15 12.79 1.29
CA TYR A 9 5.30 11.94 2.11
C TYR A 9 5.84 11.82 3.54
N VAL A 10 7.15 11.62 3.70
CA VAL A 10 7.78 11.50 5.01
C VAL A 10 7.64 12.79 5.83
N ARG A 11 7.92 13.94 5.21
CA ARG A 11 7.94 15.26 5.86
C ARG A 11 6.56 15.82 6.15
N GLU A 12 5.61 15.64 5.24
CA GLU A 12 4.32 16.32 5.32
C GLU A 12 3.19 15.42 5.82
N LEU A 13 3.38 14.11 5.83
CA LEU A 13 2.32 13.16 6.23
C LEU A 13 2.82 12.22 7.31
N PHE A 14 3.83 11.39 7.01
CA PHE A 14 4.22 10.28 7.88
C PHE A 14 4.73 10.72 9.25
N ARG A 15 5.43 11.87 9.34
CA ARG A 15 5.98 12.35 10.62
C ARG A 15 4.94 12.55 11.73
N TYR A 16 3.69 12.82 11.36
CA TYR A 16 2.61 13.04 12.31
C TYR A 16 1.99 11.74 12.81
N GLU A 17 2.36 10.61 12.22
CA GLU A 17 1.91 9.26 12.59
C GLU A 17 2.92 8.55 13.51
N VAL A 18 4.06 9.18 13.81
CA VAL A 18 5.17 8.59 14.58
C VAL A 18 5.43 9.38 15.87
N ASP A 19 4.77 8.99 16.95
CA ASP A 19 4.88 9.66 18.25
C ASP A 19 5.99 9.09 19.17
N ALA A 20 6.58 7.97 18.79
CA ALA A 20 7.57 7.25 19.60
C ALA A 20 8.54 6.43 18.72
N PRO A 21 9.70 6.01 19.26
CA PRO A 21 10.64 5.15 18.54
C PRO A 21 9.93 3.93 17.94
N SER A 22 10.03 3.81 16.62
CA SER A 22 9.21 2.87 15.84
C SER A 22 10.04 2.15 14.77
N VAL A 23 9.48 1.08 14.21
CA VAL A 23 10.06 0.38 13.06
C VAL A 23 9.14 0.58 11.86
N LEU A 24 9.68 1.17 10.80
CA LEU A 24 9.00 1.36 9.53
C LEU A 24 9.36 0.21 8.59
N LEU A 25 8.43 -0.74 8.44
CA LEU A 25 8.58 -1.88 7.54
C LEU A 25 8.22 -1.48 6.10
N LEU A 26 9.21 -1.51 5.20
CA LEU A 26 9.03 -1.14 3.80
C LEU A 26 9.43 -2.28 2.86
N ASP A 27 8.86 -2.22 1.66
CA ASP A 27 9.33 -3.01 0.54
C ASP A 27 10.67 -2.48 0.01
N ASN A 28 11.28 -3.22 -0.91
CA ASN A 28 12.59 -2.88 -1.44
C ASN A 28 12.54 -1.88 -2.60
N PHE A 29 11.55 -0.97 -2.58
CA PHE A 29 11.40 0.03 -3.62
C PHE A 29 12.55 1.06 -3.52
N ASP A 30 13.15 1.43 -4.66
CA ASP A 30 14.40 2.21 -4.69
C ASP A 30 14.33 3.51 -3.86
N ALA A 31 13.20 4.22 -3.89
CA ALA A 31 13.03 5.45 -3.11
C ALA A 31 12.99 5.22 -1.59
N HIS A 32 12.64 4.02 -1.13
CA HIS A 32 12.57 3.65 0.29
C HIS A 32 13.91 3.15 0.82
N VAL A 33 14.69 2.46 -0.03
CA VAL A 33 15.94 1.78 0.37
C VAL A 33 17.21 2.53 -0.02
N SER A 34 17.09 3.58 -0.84
CA SER A 34 18.22 4.47 -1.12
C SER A 34 18.69 5.17 0.16
N GLU A 35 19.95 5.56 0.18
CA GLU A 35 20.54 6.31 1.29
C GLU A 35 19.72 7.59 1.58
N GLU A 36 19.33 8.33 0.53
CA GLU A 36 18.48 9.51 0.67
C GLU A 36 17.11 9.17 1.28
N GLY A 37 16.50 8.07 0.85
CA GLY A 37 15.21 7.59 1.34
C GLY A 37 15.22 7.16 2.81
N ILE A 38 16.31 6.55 3.26
CA ILE A 38 16.51 6.17 4.66
C ILE A 38 16.81 7.41 5.51
N ASN A 39 17.69 8.29 5.02
CA ASN A 39 18.09 9.49 5.75
C ASN A 39 16.89 10.41 6.00
N VAL A 40 16.00 10.61 5.02
CA VAL A 40 14.82 11.47 5.25
C VAL A 40 13.92 10.93 6.37
N VAL A 41 13.78 9.61 6.51
CA VAL A 41 13.00 9.01 7.62
C VAL A 41 13.69 9.25 8.95
N ALA A 42 15.00 9.00 9.03
CA ALA A 42 15.79 9.17 10.25
C ALA A 42 15.89 10.63 10.71
N GLU A 43 15.97 11.58 9.78
CA GLU A 43 16.06 13.01 10.07
C GLU A 43 14.70 13.61 10.47
N THR A 44 13.61 13.06 9.96
CA THR A 44 12.26 13.64 10.13
C THR A 44 11.48 12.97 11.26
N THR A 45 11.77 11.71 11.59
CA THR A 45 10.97 10.88 12.50
C THR A 45 11.86 10.11 13.47
N SER A 46 11.25 9.49 14.48
CA SER A 46 11.94 8.55 15.38
C SER A 46 11.87 7.08 14.89
N ALA A 47 11.52 6.87 13.61
CA ALA A 47 11.40 5.54 13.04
C ALA A 47 12.72 5.02 12.43
N LEU A 48 12.97 3.72 12.60
CA LEU A 48 14.02 2.99 11.91
C LEU A 48 13.44 2.26 10.69
N VAL A 49 14.06 2.44 9.52
CA VAL A 49 13.66 1.71 8.31
C VAL A 49 14.12 0.25 8.41
N CYS A 50 13.17 -0.67 8.27
CA CYS A 50 13.44 -2.11 8.19
C CYS A 50 12.93 -2.64 6.85
N GLN A 51 13.84 -3.22 6.07
CA GLN A 51 13.56 -3.73 4.74
C GLN A 51 13.13 -5.19 4.81
N LEU A 52 12.11 -5.54 4.04
CA LEU A 52 11.75 -6.93 3.84
C LEU A 52 12.76 -7.64 2.93
N PRO A 53 12.93 -8.96 3.06
CA PRO A 53 13.70 -9.73 2.09
C PRO A 53 13.22 -9.47 0.66
N ALA A 54 14.15 -9.42 -0.30
CA ALA A 54 13.82 -9.19 -1.70
C ALA A 54 12.75 -10.19 -2.19
N ASN A 55 11.81 -9.70 -3.01
CA ASN A 55 10.70 -10.48 -3.58
C ASN A 55 9.76 -11.13 -2.56
N SER A 56 9.76 -10.67 -1.31
CA SER A 56 8.90 -11.25 -0.26
C SER A 56 7.67 -10.40 0.08
N THR A 57 7.47 -9.23 -0.54
CA THR A 57 6.40 -8.28 -0.17
C THR A 57 5.01 -8.93 -0.17
N ALA A 58 4.68 -9.69 -1.22
CA ALA A 58 3.40 -10.37 -1.35
C ALA A 58 3.12 -11.46 -0.29
N VAL A 59 4.14 -11.86 0.48
CA VAL A 59 4.05 -12.92 1.49
C VAL A 59 4.32 -12.38 2.90
N CYS A 60 5.22 -11.42 3.02
CA CYS A 60 5.75 -10.95 4.30
C CYS A 60 5.28 -9.55 4.67
N GLN A 61 4.84 -8.72 3.71
CA GLN A 61 4.40 -7.36 4.03
C GLN A 61 2.98 -7.39 4.60
N PRO A 62 2.76 -6.90 5.83
CA PRO A 62 1.44 -6.92 6.45
C PRO A 62 0.38 -6.14 5.66
N LEU A 63 0.77 -5.02 5.03
CA LEU A 63 -0.13 -4.22 4.20
C LEU A 63 -0.63 -5.03 2.99
N ASP A 64 0.28 -5.68 2.25
CA ASP A 64 -0.10 -6.45 1.07
C ASP A 64 -0.95 -7.68 1.43
N VAL A 65 -0.53 -8.46 2.42
CA VAL A 65 -1.18 -9.73 2.80
C VAL A 65 -2.49 -9.48 3.55
N GLY A 66 -2.45 -8.61 4.56
CA GLY A 66 -3.54 -8.40 5.50
C GLY A 66 -4.59 -7.41 5.02
N VAL A 67 -4.20 -6.41 4.22
CA VAL A 67 -5.11 -5.32 3.81
C VAL A 67 -5.41 -5.37 2.32
N MET A 68 -4.37 -5.34 1.47
CA MET A 68 -4.56 -5.21 0.02
C MET A 68 -5.22 -6.44 -0.59
N GLY A 69 -4.86 -7.65 -0.15
CA GLY A 69 -5.49 -8.89 -0.61
C GLY A 69 -7.02 -8.90 -0.41
N PRO A 70 -7.52 -8.74 0.84
CA PRO A 70 -8.96 -8.64 1.11
C PRO A 70 -9.64 -7.45 0.43
N LEU A 71 -8.98 -6.28 0.38
CA LEU A 71 -9.51 -5.09 -0.29
C LEU A 71 -9.74 -5.34 -1.78
N LYS A 72 -8.73 -5.88 -2.49
CA LYS A 72 -8.83 -6.22 -3.92
C LYS A 72 -9.98 -7.20 -4.18
N LYS A 73 -10.09 -8.26 -3.39
CA LYS A 73 -11.20 -9.24 -3.50
C LYS A 73 -12.57 -8.58 -3.37
N THR A 74 -12.72 -7.66 -2.41
CA THR A 74 -13.99 -6.95 -2.16
C THR A 74 -14.34 -6.02 -3.32
N ILE A 75 -13.36 -5.24 -3.82
CA ILE A 75 -13.56 -4.36 -4.98
C ILE A 75 -13.93 -5.18 -6.21
N THR A 76 -13.25 -6.30 -6.47
CA THR A 76 -13.56 -7.19 -7.59
C THR A 76 -14.95 -7.79 -7.46
N ALA A 77 -15.36 -8.26 -6.28
CA ALA A 77 -16.70 -8.81 -6.08
C ALA A 77 -17.80 -7.76 -6.34
N LYS A 78 -17.60 -6.52 -5.89
CA LYS A 78 -18.52 -5.40 -6.17
C LYS A 78 -18.58 -5.09 -7.66
N TRP A 79 -17.41 -4.98 -8.30
CA TRP A 79 -17.33 -4.74 -9.74
C TRP A 79 -18.04 -5.83 -10.54
N LEU A 80 -17.88 -7.11 -10.16
CA LEU A 80 -18.59 -8.24 -10.79
C LEU A 80 -20.12 -8.16 -10.61
N ALA A 81 -20.58 -7.75 -9.43
CA ALA A 81 -22.01 -7.55 -9.17
C ALA A 81 -22.58 -6.40 -10.01
N ASP A 82 -21.82 -5.32 -10.19
CA ASP A 82 -22.26 -4.15 -10.97
C ASP A 82 -22.33 -4.45 -12.48
N ILE A 83 -21.42 -5.26 -13.02
CA ILE A 83 -21.43 -5.66 -14.45
C ILE A 83 -22.42 -6.80 -14.74
N SER A 84 -22.84 -7.57 -13.74
CA SER A 84 -23.86 -8.60 -13.88
C SER A 84 -25.27 -7.99 -13.78
N VAL A 85 -25.57 -7.05 -14.67
CA VAL A 85 -26.94 -6.60 -14.90
C VAL A 85 -27.74 -7.77 -15.47
N PRO A 86 -28.91 -8.15 -14.91
CA PRO A 86 -29.75 -9.17 -15.50
C PRO A 86 -30.23 -8.70 -16.87
N GLU A 87 -30.14 -9.57 -17.89
CA GLU A 87 -30.80 -9.36 -19.19
C GLU A 87 -32.26 -8.97 -18.92
N ALA A 88 -32.63 -7.76 -19.35
CA ALA A 88 -34.00 -7.31 -19.31
C ALA A 88 -34.86 -8.23 -20.20
N ASP A 89 -35.88 -8.82 -19.55
CA ASP A 89 -37.09 -9.40 -20.12
C ASP A 89 -36.91 -10.41 -21.26
N SER A 90 -36.93 -11.68 -20.84
CA SER A 90 -37.63 -12.71 -21.61
C SER A 90 -39.10 -12.31 -21.77
N GLN A 91 -39.43 -11.62 -22.87
CA GLN A 91 -40.81 -11.38 -23.27
C GLN A 91 -41.53 -12.73 -23.54
N PRO A 92 -42.77 -12.90 -23.07
CA PRO A 92 -43.48 -14.17 -23.19
C PRO A 92 -43.96 -14.43 -24.61
N ARG A 93 -44.01 -15.72 -24.94
CA ARG A 93 -44.50 -16.34 -26.19
C ARG A 93 -45.70 -15.62 -26.81
N ARG A 94 -45.64 -15.40 -28.12
CA ARG A 94 -46.79 -15.49 -29.02
C ARG A 94 -46.44 -16.39 -30.19
#